data_AF-A0A4Y1Z8G8-F1
#
_entry.id   AF-A0A4Y1Z8G8-F1
#
_cell.length_a   1.000
_cell.length_b   1.000
_cell.length_c   1.000
_cell.angle_alpha   90.00
_cell.angle_beta   90.00
_cell.angle_gamma   90.00
#
_symmetry.space_group_name_H-M   'P 1'
#
loop_
_entity.id
_entity.type
_entity.pdbx_description
1 polymer ?
#
loop_
_entity_poly.entity_id
_entity_poly.type
_entity_poly.pdbx_seq_one_letter_code
_entity_poly.pdbx_strand_id
1 'polypeptide(L)'
;MKRIAVYCGASMGKNPIYETHARMLAEWIASHRYGLVYGGGKIGLMGVVADTVLNHGGRVTGIIPQFLVDREIAHPGLEQLIVTEDMDVRKKK
;
A
#
# COMPACT_ATOMS: atom_id res chain seq x y z
N MET A 1 -5.80 4.13 -16.96
CA MET A 1 -4.89 3.18 -16.27
C MET A 1 -5.71 2.33 -15.32
N LYS A 2 -5.54 1.00 -15.31
CA LYS A 2 -6.25 0.10 -14.38
C LYS A 2 -5.53 0.09 -13.02
N ARG A 3 -6.26 -0.23 -11.94
CA ARG A 3 -5.73 -0.28 -10.58
C ARG A 3 -6.05 -1.60 -9.90
N ILE A 4 -5.18 -2.05 -9.01
CA ILE A 4 -5.33 -3.25 -8.20
C ILE A 4 -5.36 -2.84 -6.74
N ALA A 5 -6.42 -3.24 -6.03
CA ALA A 5 -6.51 -3.08 -4.59
C ALA A 5 -5.79 -4.24 -3.90
N VAL A 6 -4.85 -3.95 -3.00
CA VAL A 6 -4.10 -4.96 -2.24
C VAL A 6 -4.39 -4.80 -0.76
N TYR A 7 -4.81 -5.90 -0.14
CA TYR A 7 -5.00 -6.02 1.30
C TYR A 7 -3.88 -6.89 1.88
N CYS A 8 -3.04 -6.31 2.73
CA CYS A 8 -1.94 -7.01 3.40
C CYS A 8 -1.70 -6.44 4.80
N GLY A 9 -0.92 -7.16 5.61
CA GLY A 9 -0.72 -6.82 7.02
C GLY A 9 0.20 -5.62 7.25
N ALA A 10 -0.06 -4.89 8.34
CA ALA A 10 0.84 -3.87 8.89
C ALA A 10 2.10 -4.46 9.56
N SER A 11 2.20 -5.79 9.65
CA SER A 11 3.36 -6.52 10.17
C SER A 11 4.01 -7.34 9.05
N MET A 12 5.29 -7.70 9.23
CA MET A 12 6.04 -8.54 8.28
C MET A 12 5.62 -10.01 8.33
N GLY A 13 4.91 -10.43 9.37
CA GLY A 13 4.75 -11.84 9.71
C GLY A 13 6.05 -12.46 10.24
N LYS A 14 6.00 -13.77 10.50
CA LYS A 14 7.15 -14.53 11.06
C LYS A 14 7.99 -15.24 10.00
N ASN A 15 7.48 -15.37 8.78
CA ASN A 15 8.14 -16.11 7.70
C ASN A 15 8.58 -15.11 6.61
N PRO A 16 9.89 -15.06 6.25
CA PRO A 16 10.40 -14.15 5.22
C PRO A 16 9.76 -14.36 3.83
N ILE A 17 9.08 -15.49 3.61
CA ILE A 17 8.35 -15.76 2.37
C ILE A 17 7.29 -14.69 2.08
N TYR A 18 6.69 -14.08 3.11
CA TYR A 18 5.65 -13.07 2.92
C TYR A 18 6.20 -11.79 2.31
N GLU A 19 7.36 -11.33 2.80
CA GLU A 19 8.04 -10.18 2.23
C GLU A 19 8.47 -10.46 0.78
N THR A 20 9.03 -11.64 0.54
CA THR A 20 9.49 -12.07 -0.79
C THR A 20 8.34 -11.98 -1.80
N HIS A 21 7.19 -12.57 -1.48
CA HIS A 21 6.04 -12.59 -2.39
C HIS A 21 5.34 -11.23 -2.49
N ALA A 22 5.37 -10.41 -1.43
CA ALA A 22 4.90 -9.03 -1.48
C ALA A 22 5.71 -8.18 -2.49
N ARG A 23 7.04 -8.34 -2.51
CA ARG A 23 7.91 -7.67 -3.50
C ARG A 23 7.63 -8.16 -4.92
N MET A 24 7.55 -9.48 -5.12
CA MET A 24 7.25 -10.07 -6.43
C MET A 24 5.91 -9.57 -7.02
N LEU A 25 4.86 -9.50 -6.18
CA LEU A 25 3.58 -8.94 -6.60
C LEU A 25 3.70 -7.46 -6.98
N ALA A 26 4.38 -6.65 -6.17
CA ALA A 26 4.56 -5.23 -6.40
C ALA A 26 5.35 -4.94 -7.71
N GLU A 27 6.42 -5.68 -7.94
CA GLU A 27 7.19 -5.63 -9.19
C GLU A 27 6.33 -5.98 -10.40
N TRP A 28 5.49 -7.01 -10.28
CA TRP A 28 4.55 -7.38 -11.32
C TRP A 28 3.53 -6.26 -11.59
N ILE A 29 2.96 -5.66 -10.55
CA ILE A 29 2.00 -4.54 -10.69
C ILE A 29 2.63 -3.38 -11.47
N ALA A 30 3.85 -2.96 -11.08
CA ALA A 30 4.55 -1.84 -11.70
C ALA A 30 4.96 -2.13 -13.14
N SER A 31 5.58 -3.30 -13.40
CA SER A 31 6.02 -3.71 -14.75
C SER A 31 4.86 -3.80 -15.74
N HIS A 32 3.67 -4.17 -15.28
CA HIS A 32 2.47 -4.27 -16.12
C HIS A 32 1.65 -2.97 -16.17
N ARG A 33 2.19 -1.86 -15.66
CA ARG A 33 1.58 -0.52 -15.69
C ARG A 33 0.20 -0.46 -15.01
N TYR A 34 -0.01 -1.27 -13.98
CA TYR A 34 -1.14 -1.12 -13.07
C TYR A 34 -0.80 -0.13 -11.96
N GLY A 35 -1.80 0.61 -11.49
CA GLY A 35 -1.68 1.36 -10.24
C GLY A 35 -2.00 0.49 -9.03
N LEU A 36 -1.35 0.76 -7.90
CA LEU A 36 -1.64 0.14 -6.61
C LEU A 36 -2.61 1.01 -5.82
N VAL A 37 -3.64 0.40 -5.23
CA VAL A 37 -4.47 0.99 -4.18
C VAL A 37 -4.35 0.13 -2.92
N TYR A 38 -4.11 0.74 -1.77
CA TYR A 38 -3.92 -0.01 -0.51
C TYR A 38 -4.24 0.85 0.72
N GLY A 39 -3.95 0.31 1.91
CA GLY A 39 -4.29 0.90 3.20
C GLY A 39 -3.54 2.18 3.63
N GLY A 40 -2.52 2.64 2.90
CA GLY A 40 -1.86 3.93 3.14
C GLY A 40 -0.77 3.98 4.23
N GLY A 41 -0.56 2.89 4.97
CA GLY A 41 0.48 2.79 6.01
C GLY A 41 1.86 2.42 5.46
N LYS A 42 2.93 2.90 6.09
CA LYS A 42 4.33 2.67 5.66
C LYS A 42 4.98 1.41 6.27
N ILE A 43 4.30 0.75 7.20
CA ILE A 43 4.90 -0.34 7.99
C ILE A 43 4.55 -1.73 7.47
N GLY A 44 5.38 -2.72 7.81
CA GLY A 44 5.16 -4.13 7.49
C GLY A 44 5.09 -4.41 5.98
N LEU A 45 4.26 -5.40 5.61
CA LEU A 45 4.08 -5.77 4.20
C LEU A 45 3.44 -4.64 3.38
N MET A 46 2.60 -3.81 4.00
CA MET A 46 2.03 -2.63 3.36
C MET A 46 3.12 -1.68 2.83
N GLY A 47 4.12 -1.37 3.66
CA GLY A 47 5.28 -0.59 3.26
C GLY A 47 6.06 -1.25 2.12
N VAL A 48 6.34 -2.55 2.26
CA VAL A 48 7.08 -3.34 1.25
C VAL A 48 6.42 -3.25 -0.12
N VAL A 49 5.11 -3.46 -0.21
CA VAL A 49 4.38 -3.41 -1.49
C VAL A 49 4.39 -1.99 -2.06
N ALA A 50 4.11 -0.98 -1.24
CA ALA A 50 4.07 0.42 -1.68
C ALA A 50 5.43 0.91 -2.18
N ASP A 51 6.49 0.74 -1.39
CA ASP A 51 7.86 1.14 -1.74
C ASP A 51 8.34 0.40 -3.00
N THR A 52 8.04 -0.89 -3.12
CA THR A 52 8.46 -1.67 -4.29
C THR A 52 7.78 -1.19 -5.56
N VAL A 53 6.48 -0.86 -5.53
CA VAL A 53 5.80 -0.27 -6.70
C VAL A 53 6.41 1.08 -7.07
N LEU A 54 6.65 1.96 -6.09
CA LEU A 54 7.23 3.28 -6.32
C LEU A 54 8.65 3.20 -6.90
N ASN A 55 9.50 2.34 -6.36
CA ASN A 55 10.88 2.13 -6.82
C ASN A 55 10.95 1.63 -8.27
N HIS A 56 9.90 0.98 -8.77
CA HIS A 56 9.77 0.55 -10.16
C HIS A 56 9.02 1.56 -11.04
N GLY A 57 8.85 2.81 -10.58
CA GLY A 57 8.19 3.88 -11.32
C GLY A 57 6.66 3.72 -11.42
N GLY A 58 6.09 2.83 -10.60
CA GLY A 58 4.65 2.63 -10.52
C GLY A 58 3.94 3.72 -9.72
N ARG A 59 2.61 3.73 -9.81
CA ARG A 59 1.76 4.72 -9.12
C ARG A 59 1.03 4.08 -7.95
N VAL A 60 1.03 4.75 -6.80
CA VAL A 60 0.43 4.23 -5.57
C VAL A 60 -0.54 5.25 -4.95
N THR A 61 -1.75 4.77 -4.66
CA THR A 61 -2.78 5.50 -3.90
C THR A 61 -2.99 4.81 -2.56
N GLY A 62 -2.77 5.53 -1.45
CA GLY A 62 -3.09 5.07 -0.10
C GLY A 62 -4.44 5.60 0.37
N ILE A 63 -5.21 4.78 1.07
CA ILE A 63 -6.48 5.19 1.69
C ILE A 63 -6.45 4.81 3.17
N ILE A 64 -6.35 5.83 4.03
CA ILE A 64 -6.14 5.67 5.46
C ILE A 64 -7.13 6.55 6.24
N PRO A 65 -7.76 6.06 7.32
CA PRO A 65 -8.59 6.92 8.15
C PRO A 65 -7.70 7.83 9.02
N GLN A 66 -8.22 9.02 9.36
CA GLN A 66 -7.47 10.05 10.11
C GLN A 66 -6.84 9.51 11.40
N PHE A 67 -7.54 8.66 12.13
CA PHE A 67 -7.06 8.11 13.40
C PHE A 67 -5.92 7.07 13.25
N LEU A 68 -5.64 6.58 12.04
CA LEU A 68 -4.52 5.67 11.75
C LEU A 68 -3.31 6.36 11.14
N VAL A 69 -3.42 7.63 10.72
CA VAL A 69 -2.32 8.41 10.13
C VAL A 69 -1.08 8.38 11.03
N ASP A 70 -1.26 8.63 12.31
CA ASP A 70 -0.16 8.66 13.29
C ASP A 70 0.26 7.26 13.75
N ARG A 71 -0.68 6.31 13.80
CA ARG A 71 -0.43 4.94 14.30
C ARG A 71 0.29 4.05 13.29
N GLU A 72 -0.06 4.15 12.01
CA GLU A 72 0.47 3.30 10.94
C GLU A 72 1.57 3.99 10.13
N ILE A 73 1.95 5.22 10.53
CA ILE A 73 2.87 6.12 9.85
C ILE A 73 2.43 6.26 8.39
N ALA A 74 1.62 7.28 8.12
CA ALA A 74 1.24 7.61 6.75
C ALA A 74 2.46 7.66 5.83
N HIS A 75 2.37 7.00 4.68
CA HIS A 75 3.48 6.89 3.76
C HIS A 75 3.66 8.21 2.97
N PRO A 76 4.72 9.01 3.21
CA PRO A 76 4.81 10.36 2.65
C PRO A 76 5.21 10.37 1.16
N GLY A 77 5.83 9.28 0.66
CA GLY A 77 6.27 9.16 -0.73
C GLY A 77 5.20 8.70 -1.73
N LEU A 78 3.93 8.61 -1.32
CA LEU A 78 2.87 8.17 -2.24
C LEU A 78 2.52 9.25 -3.26
N GLU A 79 2.10 8.83 -4.47
CA GLU A 79 1.52 9.76 -5.45
C GLU A 79 0.27 10.43 -4.89
N GLN A 80 -0.55 9.66 -4.17
CA GLN A 80 -1.77 10.16 -3.56
C GLN A 80 -2.03 9.45 -2.23
N LEU A 81 -2.36 10.23 -1.21
CA LEU A 81 -2.88 9.73 0.06
C LEU A 81 -4.26 10.34 0.30
N ILE A 82 -5.28 9.49 0.42
CA ILE A 82 -6.66 9.88 0.73
C ILE A 82 -6.89 9.61 2.20
N VAL A 83 -7.10 10.67 2.97
CA VAL A 83 -7.46 10.56 4.38
C VAL A 83 -8.98 10.53 4.52
N THR A 84 -9.52 9.53 5.22
CA THR A 84 -10.96 9.36 5.44
C THR A 84 -11.34 9.58 6.90
N GLU A 85 -12.61 9.90 7.17
CA GLU A 85 -13.12 10.13 8.53
C GLU A 85 -13.15 8.83 9.35
N ASP A 86 -13.56 7.72 8.73
CA ASP A 86 -13.71 6.43 9.39
C ASP A 86 -13.32 5.24 8.47
N MET A 87 -13.50 4.03 9.01
CA MET A 87 -13.21 2.76 8.32
C MET A 87 -14.24 2.38 7.26
N ASP A 88 -15.48 2.84 7.36
CA ASP A 88 -16.54 2.51 6.41
C ASP A 88 -16.37 3.33 5.13
N VAL A 89 -16.05 4.61 5.26
CA VAL A 89 -15.65 5.49 4.15
C VAL A 89 -14.37 4.95 3.51
N ARG A 90 -13.38 4.50 4.30
CA ARG A 90 -12.13 3.91 3.80
C ARG A 90 -12.38 2.76 2.82
N LYS A 91 -13.28 1.82 3.16
CA LYS A 91 -13.53 0.61 2.36
C LYS A 91 -14.34 0.88 1.09
N LYS A 92 -15.09 1.98 1.03
CA LYS A 92 -15.94 2.36 -0.12
C LYS A 92 -15.19 3.12 -1.22
N LYS A 93 -13.96 3.57 -0.94
CA LYS A 93 -13.08 4.28 -1.88
C LYS A 93 -12.20 3.31 -2.64
#